data_AF-A0A090QEF1-F1
#
_entry.id   AF-A0A090QEF1-F1
#
_cell.length_a   1.000
_cell.length_b   1.000
_cell.length_c   1.000
_cell.angle_alpha   90.00
_cell.angle_beta   90.00
_cell.angle_gamma   90.00
#
_symmetry.space_group_name_H-M   'P 1'
#
loop_
_entity.id
_entity.type
_entity.pdbx_description
1 polymer ?
#
loop_
_entity_poly.entity_id
_entity_poly.type
_entity_poly.pdbx_seq_one_letter_code
_entity_poly.pdbx_strand_id
1 'polypeptide(L)'
;MKDLYADIDVYERYLKFFDKSFTSPVGKSGIDTYNYILRDTAIIDGVEAYNIIYYPRRKGELTFKGDFWVAADSYAIKEINLQATKSANVNWVKEIYIEQEYDVLNDSLFLITRDYFMSDFALNKKEESKGMYGKRTTLFNNYQFDIPKDKDFYKRRVNDYDPEIYNRDEAYWDENRLEKLNKDEKQIYTMLDTLKTNKKFKRLYNIGTILASGYYEIDNFDIGPVFSVFGFNDVEGLRLRGGGRTYFSANDMWRLEGYGAYGFRDNQFKYGIAGKWLMDKKAD
;
A
#
# COMPACT_ATOMS: atom_id res chain seq x y z
N MET A 1 4.65 -2.82 0.23
CA MET A 1 3.38 -2.09 -0.02
C MET A 1 2.16 -2.90 0.40
N LYS A 2 2.07 -4.22 0.10
CA LYS A 2 0.95 -5.06 0.57
C LYS A 2 0.75 -4.99 2.11
N ASP A 3 1.82 -4.88 2.90
CA ASP A 3 1.72 -4.78 4.37
C ASP A 3 1.07 -3.49 4.91
N LEU A 4 1.14 -2.38 4.16
CA LEU A 4 0.41 -1.14 4.52
C LEU A 4 -1.11 -1.31 4.34
N TYR A 5 -1.51 -2.33 3.58
CA TYR A 5 -2.91 -2.68 3.31
C TYR A 5 -3.36 -3.92 4.09
N ALA A 6 -2.59 -4.38 5.08
CA ALA A 6 -3.01 -5.50 5.91
C ALA A 6 -4.32 -5.19 6.63
N ASP A 7 -5.23 -6.16 6.64
CA ASP A 7 -6.41 -6.15 7.49
C ASP A 7 -5.97 -6.49 8.91
N ILE A 8 -6.21 -5.58 9.85
CA ILE A 8 -5.77 -5.70 11.24
C ILE A 8 -7.03 -5.92 12.08
N ASP A 9 -7.08 -7.05 12.78
CA ASP A 9 -8.09 -7.34 13.77
C ASP A 9 -7.41 -7.48 15.13
N VAL A 10 -7.64 -6.54 16.04
CA VAL A 10 -7.02 -6.56 17.38
C VAL A 10 -7.48 -7.74 18.23
N TYR A 11 -8.61 -8.37 17.94
CA TYR A 11 -9.07 -9.54 18.68
C TYR A 11 -8.30 -10.81 18.29
N GLU A 12 -7.61 -10.79 17.16
CA GLU A 12 -6.73 -11.89 16.76
C GLU A 12 -5.58 -12.09 17.75
N ARG A 13 -5.09 -13.33 17.81
CA ARG A 13 -3.98 -13.67 18.71
C ARG A 13 -2.69 -12.92 18.35
N TYR A 14 -2.44 -12.79 17.04
CA TYR A 14 -1.25 -12.16 16.49
C TYR A 14 -1.60 -11.24 15.33
N LEU A 15 -1.06 -10.03 15.36
CA LEU A 15 -1.15 -9.06 14.27
C LEU A 15 0.06 -9.23 13.35
N LYS A 16 -0.19 -9.46 12.06
CA LYS A 16 0.87 -9.75 11.09
C LYS A 16 1.06 -8.59 10.12
N PHE A 17 2.27 -8.06 10.08
CA PHE A 17 2.70 -7.07 9.09
C PHE A 17 4.23 -7.07 8.99
N PHE A 18 4.77 -6.81 7.80
CA PHE A 18 6.21 -6.81 7.52
C PHE A 18 6.91 -8.15 7.85
N ASP A 19 6.24 -9.28 7.56
CA ASP A 19 6.71 -10.64 7.89
C ASP A 19 7.00 -10.88 9.38
N LYS A 20 6.39 -10.07 10.27
CA LYS A 20 6.49 -10.19 11.72
C LYS A 20 5.11 -10.43 12.32
N SER A 21 5.07 -11.24 13.37
CA SER A 21 3.87 -11.52 14.16
C SER A 21 4.00 -10.85 15.51
N PHE A 22 3.20 -9.82 15.76
CA PHE A 22 3.13 -9.12 17.03
C PHE A 22 1.99 -9.70 17.87
N THR A 23 2.22 -9.91 19.17
CA THR A 23 1.14 -10.39 20.05
C THR A 23 0.12 -9.27 20.28
N SER A 24 -1.16 -9.53 20.04
CA SER A 24 -2.20 -8.54 20.36
C SER A 24 -2.35 -8.36 21.89
N PRO A 25 -2.54 -7.12 22.39
CA PRO A 25 -2.82 -6.86 23.79
C PRO A 25 -4.24 -7.27 24.22
N VAL A 26 -5.19 -7.43 23.30
CA VAL A 26 -6.58 -7.84 23.63
C VAL A 26 -6.91 -9.23 23.11
N GLY A 27 -6.05 -9.81 22.27
CA GLY A 27 -6.14 -11.19 21.85
C GLY A 27 -5.80 -12.19 22.96
N LYS A 28 -6.04 -13.48 22.69
CA LYS A 28 -5.93 -14.59 23.67
C LYS A 28 -4.59 -14.69 24.42
N SER A 29 -3.48 -14.22 23.81
CA SER A 29 -2.13 -14.25 24.41
C SER A 29 -1.72 -12.96 25.11
N GLY A 30 -2.59 -11.93 25.13
CA GLY A 30 -2.28 -10.63 25.69
C GLY A 30 -1.94 -10.69 27.18
N ILE A 31 -2.76 -11.40 27.97
CA ILE A 31 -2.62 -11.44 29.43
C ILE A 31 -1.25 -11.94 29.94
N ASP A 32 -0.66 -12.88 29.21
CA ASP A 32 0.65 -13.46 29.51
C ASP A 32 1.82 -12.58 29.02
N THR A 33 1.54 -11.63 28.13
CA THR A 33 2.55 -10.84 27.40
C THR A 33 2.64 -9.40 27.93
N TYR A 34 1.54 -8.83 28.40
CA TYR A 34 1.43 -7.43 28.80
C TYR A 34 1.08 -7.27 30.28
N ASN A 35 1.51 -6.16 30.87
CA ASN A 35 0.95 -5.63 32.10
C ASN A 35 -0.20 -4.68 31.75
N TYR A 36 -1.23 -4.63 32.58
CA TYR A 36 -2.43 -3.80 32.38
C TYR A 36 -2.67 -2.96 33.63
N ILE A 37 -3.03 -1.69 33.44
CA ILE A 37 -3.36 -0.75 34.50
C ILE A 37 -4.67 -0.07 34.14
N LEU A 38 -5.68 -0.23 35.01
CA LEU A 38 -6.90 0.58 34.94
C LEU A 38 -6.53 2.03 35.26
N ARG A 39 -6.73 2.93 34.30
CA ARG A 39 -6.37 4.34 34.41
C ARG A 39 -7.56 5.20 34.80
N ASP A 40 -8.71 5.00 34.15
CA ASP A 40 -9.87 5.87 34.30
C ASP A 40 -11.16 5.18 33.86
N THR A 41 -12.30 5.83 34.12
CA THR A 41 -13.64 5.47 33.63
C THR A 41 -14.29 6.71 33.02
N ALA A 42 -14.87 6.58 31.82
CA ALA A 42 -15.57 7.69 31.15
C ALA A 42 -16.73 7.17 30.29
N ILE A 43 -17.61 8.08 29.86
CA ILE A 43 -18.67 7.77 28.90
C ILE A 43 -18.16 8.11 27.49
N ILE A 44 -18.11 7.12 26.61
CA ILE A 44 -17.70 7.24 25.20
C ILE A 44 -18.88 6.84 24.32
N ASP A 45 -19.37 7.77 23.50
CA ASP A 45 -20.55 7.58 22.63
C ASP A 45 -21.79 7.06 23.38
N GLY A 46 -21.98 7.50 24.62
CA GLY A 46 -23.10 7.06 25.48
C GLY A 46 -22.88 5.72 26.18
N VAL A 47 -21.71 5.09 26.03
CA VAL A 47 -21.34 3.83 26.69
C VAL A 47 -20.33 4.11 27.80
N GLU A 48 -20.60 3.64 29.02
CA GLU A 48 -19.58 3.67 30.09
C GLU A 48 -18.43 2.73 29.73
N ALA A 49 -17.20 3.24 29.77
CA ALA A 49 -16.01 2.52 29.34
C ALA A 49 -14.84 2.76 30.30
N TYR A 50 -14.00 1.73 30.45
CA TYR A 50 -12.77 1.77 31.22
C TYR A 50 -11.58 2.03 30.31
N ASN A 51 -10.69 2.95 30.69
CA ASN A 51 -9.40 3.13 30.04
C ASN A 51 -8.35 2.22 30.67
N ILE A 52 -7.75 1.35 29.87
CA ILE A 52 -6.73 0.41 30.31
C ILE A 52 -5.43 0.70 29.56
N ILE A 53 -4.39 1.11 30.29
CA ILE A 53 -3.04 1.22 29.76
C ILE A 53 -2.39 -0.16 29.75
N TYR A 54 -1.71 -0.51 28.66
CA TYR A 54 -0.96 -1.74 28.54
C TYR A 54 0.48 -1.52 28.05
N TYR A 55 1.40 -2.34 28.53
CA TYR A 55 2.80 -2.32 28.12
C TYR A 55 3.45 -3.70 28.29
N PRO A 56 4.47 -4.04 27.49
CA PRO A 56 5.02 -5.39 27.47
C PRO A 56 5.69 -5.73 28.81
N ARG A 57 5.56 -6.99 29.23
CA ARG A 57 6.24 -7.52 30.42
C ARG A 57 7.75 -7.64 30.19
N ARG A 58 8.18 -7.90 28.95
CA ARG A 58 9.58 -8.18 28.59
C ARG A 58 10.02 -7.32 27.41
N LYS A 59 11.29 -6.92 27.42
CA LYS A 59 11.91 -6.20 26.31
C LYS A 59 12.33 -7.20 25.23
N GLY A 60 12.27 -6.78 23.96
CA GLY A 60 12.77 -7.57 22.81
C GLY A 60 11.74 -8.52 22.20
N GLU A 61 10.53 -8.59 22.75
CA GLU A 61 9.41 -9.31 22.14
C GLU A 61 8.68 -8.41 21.14
N LEU A 62 8.11 -9.02 20.09
CA LEU A 62 7.28 -8.33 19.09
C LEU A 62 5.94 -7.94 19.72
N THR A 63 5.94 -6.77 20.36
CA THR A 63 4.87 -6.31 21.23
C THR A 63 4.62 -4.82 21.07
N PHE A 64 3.46 -4.39 21.56
CA PHE A 64 3.02 -2.99 21.52
C PHE A 64 3.02 -2.35 22.90
N LYS A 65 2.83 -1.05 22.93
CA LYS A 65 2.41 -0.30 24.11
C LYS A 65 1.32 0.67 23.68
N GLY A 66 0.45 1.03 24.61
CA GLY A 66 -0.65 1.94 24.32
C GLY A 66 -1.70 1.85 25.40
N ASP A 67 -2.92 2.22 25.03
CA ASP A 67 -4.10 2.04 25.84
C ASP A 67 -5.30 1.69 24.97
N PHE A 68 -6.35 1.21 25.61
CA PHE A 68 -7.63 0.97 24.98
C PHE A 68 -8.77 1.35 25.91
N TRP A 69 -9.89 1.73 25.31
CA TRP A 69 -11.17 1.89 25.96
C TRP A 69 -12.00 0.64 25.76
N VAL A 70 -12.54 0.11 26.86
CA VAL A 70 -13.36 -1.11 26.86
C VAL A 70 -14.70 -0.83 27.52
N ALA A 71 -15.80 -1.17 26.84
CA ALA A 71 -17.15 -1.00 27.37
C ALA A 71 -17.34 -1.78 28.69
N ALA A 72 -17.96 -1.15 29.69
CA ALA A 72 -18.11 -1.70 31.03
C ALA A 72 -19.00 -2.95 31.06
N ASP A 73 -20.06 -2.97 30.23
CA ASP A 73 -21.05 -4.05 30.21
C ASP A 73 -20.64 -5.23 29.31
N SER A 74 -20.21 -4.94 28.08
CA SER A 74 -19.93 -5.97 27.06
C SER A 74 -18.46 -6.39 26.98
N TYR A 75 -17.56 -5.64 27.61
CA TYR A 75 -16.11 -5.77 27.47
C TYR A 75 -15.59 -5.64 26.04
N ALA A 76 -16.38 -5.03 25.16
CA ALA A 76 -15.99 -4.74 23.79
C ALA A 76 -15.01 -3.56 23.75
N ILE A 77 -13.98 -3.66 22.91
CA ILE A 77 -13.09 -2.53 22.62
C ILE A 77 -13.89 -1.46 21.88
N LYS A 78 -13.84 -0.23 22.38
CA LYS A 78 -14.38 0.98 21.75
C LYS A 78 -13.31 1.72 20.95
N GLU A 79 -12.11 1.80 21.51
CA GLU A 79 -10.95 2.43 20.89
C GLU A 79 -9.70 1.72 21.38
N ILE A 80 -8.71 1.53 20.51
CA ILE A 80 -7.40 0.98 20.88
C ILE A 80 -6.31 1.62 20.02
N ASN A 81 -5.24 2.07 20.68
CA ASN A 81 -4.01 2.44 19.99
C ASN A 81 -2.91 1.40 20.26
N LEU A 82 -2.10 1.11 19.25
CA LEU A 82 -0.97 0.19 19.32
C LEU A 82 0.29 0.86 18.78
N GLN A 83 1.24 1.17 19.65
CA GLN A 83 2.57 1.64 19.26
C GLN A 83 3.57 0.50 19.37
N ALA A 84 4.18 0.08 18.26
CA ALA A 84 5.19 -0.96 18.28
C ALA A 84 6.40 -0.51 19.11
N THR A 85 6.90 -1.39 19.97
CA THR A 85 8.07 -1.07 20.79
C THR A 85 9.32 -0.96 19.94
N LYS A 86 10.19 0.02 20.24
CA LYS A 86 11.48 0.21 19.53
C LYS A 86 12.37 -1.05 19.54
N SER A 87 12.17 -1.93 20.52
CA SER A 87 12.90 -3.20 20.69
C SER A 87 12.42 -4.33 19.76
N ALA A 88 11.27 -4.21 19.10
CA ALA A 88 10.72 -5.20 18.19
C ALA A 88 11.61 -5.48 16.94
N ASN A 89 12.60 -4.61 16.69
CA ASN A 89 13.62 -4.76 15.64
C ASN A 89 13.09 -5.21 14.25
N VAL A 90 12.10 -4.49 13.73
CA VAL A 90 11.64 -4.68 12.34
C VAL A 90 12.65 -4.04 11.38
N ASN A 91 12.95 -4.69 10.25
CA ASN A 91 13.90 -4.16 9.27
C ASN A 91 13.29 -2.95 8.54
N TRP A 92 14.09 -1.90 8.35
CA TRP A 92 13.72 -0.66 7.65
C TRP A 92 12.52 0.11 8.20
N VAL A 93 11.95 -0.32 9.33
CA VAL A 93 10.83 0.32 10.02
C VAL A 93 11.32 0.88 11.36
N LYS A 94 11.08 2.17 11.56
CA LYS A 94 11.40 2.91 12.79
C LYS A 94 10.25 2.90 13.77
N GLU A 95 9.04 3.12 13.26
CA GLU A 95 7.84 3.27 14.07
C GLU A 95 6.65 2.63 13.34
N ILE A 96 5.78 1.99 14.12
CA ILE A 96 4.47 1.50 13.68
C ILE A 96 3.48 1.98 14.72
N TYR A 97 2.43 2.64 14.25
CA TYR A 97 1.32 3.10 15.06
C TYR A 97 0.03 2.68 14.39
N ILE A 98 -0.86 2.07 15.15
CA ILE A 98 -2.18 1.63 14.71
C ILE A 98 -3.19 2.21 15.68
N GLU A 99 -4.32 2.65 15.18
CA GLU A 99 -5.45 3.10 15.98
C GLU A 99 -6.73 2.58 15.34
N GLN A 100 -7.58 1.95 16.15
CA GLN A 100 -8.85 1.40 15.69
C GLN A 100 -9.97 1.85 16.61
N GLU A 101 -11.07 2.27 15.99
CA GLU A 101 -12.31 2.66 16.67
C GLU A 101 -13.42 1.69 16.29
N TYR A 102 -14.33 1.45 17.23
CA TYR A 102 -15.41 0.49 17.09
C TYR A 102 -16.74 1.05 17.61
N ASP A 103 -17.81 0.71 16.89
CA ASP A 103 -19.17 0.79 17.36
C ASP A 103 -19.63 -0.57 17.89
N VAL A 104 -20.25 -0.55 19.08
CA VAL A 104 -20.77 -1.75 19.74
C VAL A 104 -22.28 -1.77 19.50
N LEU A 105 -22.73 -2.60 18.55
CA LEU A 105 -24.16 -2.67 18.22
C LEU A 105 -24.93 -3.55 19.23
N ASN A 106 -24.30 -4.64 19.67
CA ASN A 106 -24.80 -5.55 20.70
C ASN A 106 -23.66 -6.45 21.22
N ASP A 107 -23.98 -7.39 22.11
CA ASP A 107 -23.04 -8.30 22.78
C ASP A 107 -22.19 -9.19 21.86
N SER A 108 -22.49 -9.27 20.56
CA SER A 108 -21.79 -10.16 19.61
C SER A 108 -21.31 -9.48 18.33
N LEU A 109 -21.61 -8.19 18.13
CA LEU A 109 -21.31 -7.49 16.89
C LEU A 109 -20.60 -6.16 17.17
N PHE A 110 -19.30 -6.15 16.88
CA PHE A 110 -18.41 -5.01 16.98
C PHE A 110 -18.03 -4.57 15.58
N LEU A 111 -18.31 -3.32 15.26
CA LEU A 111 -18.14 -2.76 13.93
C LEU A 111 -16.97 -1.80 13.96
N ILE A 112 -15.89 -2.12 13.25
CA ILE A 112 -14.78 -1.18 13.09
C ILE A 112 -15.30 0.07 12.37
N THR A 113 -15.05 1.27 12.87
CA THR A 113 -15.50 2.52 12.23
C THR A 113 -14.33 3.28 11.63
N ARG A 114 -13.16 3.16 12.25
CA ARG A 114 -11.89 3.74 11.79
C ARG A 114 -10.77 2.73 11.98
N ASP A 115 -9.93 2.61 10.96
CA ASP A 115 -8.63 1.94 11.01
C ASP A 115 -7.56 2.91 10.52
N TYR A 116 -6.74 3.41 11.43
CA TYR A 116 -5.60 4.26 11.14
C TYR A 116 -4.31 3.47 11.30
N PHE A 117 -3.48 3.50 10.28
CA PHE A 117 -2.16 2.88 10.26
C PHE A 117 -1.12 3.91 9.85
N MET A 118 -0.03 3.98 10.61
CA MET A 118 1.13 4.79 10.30
C MET A 118 2.41 3.97 10.49
N SER A 119 3.34 4.10 9.54
CA SER A 119 4.66 3.51 9.64
C SER A 119 5.72 4.46 9.12
N ASP A 120 6.79 4.65 9.90
CA ASP A 120 7.99 5.39 9.49
C ASP A 120 9.06 4.42 8.97
N PHE A 121 9.47 4.59 7.73
CA PHE A 121 10.48 3.78 7.05
C PHE A 121 11.79 4.55 6.92
N ALA A 122 12.89 3.93 7.33
CA ALA A 122 14.21 4.51 7.12
C ALA A 122 15.26 3.44 6.82
N LEU A 123 16.24 3.80 6.00
CA LEU A 123 17.36 2.93 5.64
C LEU A 123 18.22 2.58 6.87
N ASN A 124 18.22 3.41 7.90
CA ASN A 124 18.84 3.11 9.18
C ASN A 124 18.01 3.66 10.36
N LYS A 125 18.24 3.12 11.55
CA LYS A 125 17.45 3.42 12.77
C LYS A 125 17.94 4.63 13.57
N LYS A 126 18.90 5.41 13.05
CA LYS A 126 19.35 6.65 13.71
C LYS A 126 18.26 7.70 13.62
N GLU A 127 18.15 8.51 14.66
CA GLU A 127 17.14 9.58 14.77
C GLU A 127 17.25 10.57 13.61
N GLU A 128 18.48 10.98 13.27
CA GLU A 128 18.79 11.89 12.15
C GLU A 128 18.61 11.27 10.74
N SER A 129 18.31 9.97 10.64
CA SER A 129 18.15 9.34 9.33
C SER A 129 16.91 9.85 8.63
N LYS A 130 17.12 10.40 7.44
CA LYS A 130 16.03 10.67 6.49
C LYS A 130 15.28 9.37 6.21
N GLY A 131 13.96 9.46 6.29
CA GLY A 131 13.02 8.36 6.10
C GLY A 131 11.81 8.83 5.29
N MET A 132 10.86 7.93 5.14
CA MET A 132 9.56 8.17 4.52
C MET A 132 8.51 7.57 5.44
N TYR A 133 7.50 8.35 5.81
CA TYR A 133 6.37 7.81 6.55
C TYR A 133 5.22 7.53 5.58
N GLY A 134 4.51 6.42 5.83
CA GLY A 134 3.24 6.09 5.20
C GLY A 134 2.13 6.23 6.22
N LYS A 135 0.99 6.79 5.80
CA LYS A 135 -0.24 6.86 6.59
C LYS A 135 -1.39 6.30 5.75
N ARG A 136 -2.27 5.54 6.40
CA ARG A 136 -3.53 5.04 5.84
C ARG A 136 -4.62 5.28 6.88
N THR A 137 -5.71 5.90 6.47
CA THR A 137 -6.95 5.94 7.24
C THR A 137 -8.01 5.25 6.40
N THR A 138 -8.62 4.20 6.95
CA THR A 138 -9.79 3.54 6.39
C THR A 138 -10.98 3.87 7.29
N LEU A 139 -12.04 4.40 6.69
CA LEU A 139 -13.27 4.74 7.40
C LEU A 139 -14.38 3.85 6.88
N PHE A 140 -15.16 3.31 7.80
CA PHE A 140 -16.28 2.44 7.51
C PHE A 140 -17.58 3.10 7.94
N ASN A 141 -18.59 3.08 7.08
CA ASN A 141 -19.91 3.60 7.40
C ASN A 141 -21.01 2.78 6.71
N ASN A 142 -22.27 3.11 7.02
CA ASN A 142 -23.45 2.53 6.36
C ASN A 142 -23.45 1.00 6.34
N TYR A 143 -23.10 0.39 7.47
CA TYR A 143 -23.19 -1.05 7.66
C TYR A 143 -24.60 -1.55 7.36
N GLN A 144 -24.71 -2.55 6.47
CA GLN A 144 -25.96 -3.19 6.10
C GLN A 144 -25.87 -4.68 6.39
N PHE A 145 -26.81 -5.17 7.19
CA PHE A 145 -26.89 -6.56 7.61
C PHE A 145 -28.06 -7.27 6.94
N ASP A 146 -27.99 -8.60 6.92
CA ASP A 146 -29.10 -9.46 6.48
C ASP A 146 -29.61 -9.21 5.05
N ILE A 147 -28.73 -8.70 4.17
CA ILE A 147 -29.02 -8.54 2.74
C ILE A 147 -28.45 -9.75 1.99
N PRO A 148 -29.27 -10.77 1.65
CA PRO A 148 -28.78 -11.92 0.90
C PRO A 148 -28.28 -11.48 -0.47
N LYS A 149 -27.14 -12.02 -0.89
CA LYS A 149 -26.60 -11.84 -2.24
C LYS A 149 -26.77 -13.12 -3.04
N ASP A 150 -26.71 -13.01 -4.36
CA ASP A 150 -26.72 -14.18 -5.23
C ASP A 150 -25.50 -15.08 -4.97
N LYS A 151 -25.62 -16.39 -5.20
CA LYS A 151 -24.54 -17.36 -4.97
C LYS A 151 -23.24 -16.98 -5.68
N ASP A 152 -23.33 -16.36 -6.85
CA ASP A 152 -22.15 -15.96 -7.62
C ASP A 152 -21.40 -14.76 -7.01
N PHE A 153 -22.04 -14.00 -6.11
CA PHE A 153 -21.34 -12.98 -5.32
C PHE A 153 -20.26 -13.63 -4.43
N TYR A 154 -20.61 -14.71 -3.73
CA TYR A 154 -19.71 -15.39 -2.79
C TYR A 154 -18.62 -16.23 -3.45
N LYS A 155 -18.75 -16.51 -4.76
CA LYS A 155 -17.73 -17.24 -5.54
C LYS A 155 -16.64 -16.31 -6.07
N ARG A 156 -16.90 -15.00 -6.16
CA ARG A 156 -15.93 -14.03 -6.67
C ARG A 156 -14.81 -13.85 -5.65
N ARG A 157 -13.56 -14.04 -6.10
CA ARG A 157 -12.39 -13.61 -5.33
C ARG A 157 -12.24 -12.10 -5.51
N VAL A 158 -12.43 -11.35 -4.44
CA VAL A 158 -12.29 -9.89 -4.41
C VAL A 158 -10.80 -9.57 -4.42
N ASN A 159 -10.19 -9.50 -5.60
CA ASN A 159 -8.85 -8.93 -5.77
C ASN A 159 -8.65 -8.35 -7.18
N ASP A 160 -9.75 -7.94 -7.82
CA ASP A 160 -9.67 -7.32 -9.13
C ASP A 160 -9.39 -5.84 -8.90
N TYR A 161 -8.12 -5.45 -9.01
CA TYR A 161 -7.75 -4.04 -9.09
C TYR A 161 -8.50 -3.42 -10.28
N ASP A 162 -9.51 -2.64 -9.96
CA ASP A 162 -10.30 -1.92 -10.94
C ASP A 162 -9.79 -0.47 -11.02
N PRO A 163 -9.07 -0.10 -12.08
CA PRO A 163 -8.58 1.26 -12.24
C PRO A 163 -9.72 2.29 -12.32
N GLU A 164 -10.94 1.90 -12.68
CA GLU A 164 -12.11 2.80 -12.72
C GLU A 164 -12.60 3.18 -11.32
N ILE A 165 -12.28 2.40 -10.29
CA ILE A 165 -12.60 2.75 -8.89
C ILE A 165 -11.67 3.87 -8.41
N TYR A 166 -10.39 3.82 -8.78
CA TYR A 166 -9.37 4.75 -8.28
C TYR A 166 -9.17 5.98 -9.18
N ASN A 167 -9.47 5.89 -10.48
CA ASN A 167 -9.34 6.98 -11.43
C ASN A 167 -10.62 7.83 -11.48
N ARG A 168 -10.94 8.47 -10.36
CA ARG A 168 -12.07 9.42 -10.21
C ARG A 168 -11.55 10.85 -10.11
N ASP A 169 -12.37 11.80 -10.53
CA ASP A 169 -12.03 13.22 -10.49
C ASP A 169 -12.05 13.78 -9.07
N GLU A 170 -11.49 14.99 -8.91
CA GLU A 170 -11.39 15.64 -7.60
C GLU A 170 -12.77 15.93 -7.00
N ALA A 171 -13.75 16.31 -7.82
CA ALA A 171 -15.12 16.57 -7.39
C ALA A 171 -15.77 15.33 -6.76
N TYR A 172 -15.62 14.15 -7.39
CA TYR A 172 -16.09 12.90 -6.80
C TYR A 172 -15.48 12.66 -5.42
N TRP A 173 -14.17 12.86 -5.27
CA TRP A 173 -13.50 12.65 -3.97
C TRP A 173 -13.90 13.69 -2.92
N ASP A 174 -14.15 14.93 -3.31
CA ASP A 174 -14.62 15.97 -2.39
C ASP A 174 -16.04 15.70 -1.88
N GLU A 175 -16.89 15.09 -2.70
CA GLU A 175 -18.27 14.72 -2.34
C GLU A 175 -18.36 13.41 -1.56
N ASN A 176 -17.58 12.38 -1.95
CA ASN A 176 -17.77 11.01 -1.46
C ASN A 176 -16.77 10.59 -0.37
N ARG A 177 -15.70 11.35 -0.12
CA ARG A 177 -14.73 11.01 0.93
C ARG A 177 -15.34 11.34 2.30
N LEU A 178 -15.36 10.33 3.17
CA LEU A 178 -15.95 10.43 4.52
C LEU A 178 -15.26 11.44 5.42
N GLU A 179 -13.96 11.66 5.23
CA GLU A 179 -13.15 12.63 5.97
C GLU A 179 -12.37 13.52 5.01
N LYS A 180 -12.37 14.83 5.27
CA LYS A 180 -11.61 15.77 4.46
C LYS A 180 -10.12 15.60 4.70
N LEU A 181 -9.34 15.68 3.62
CA LEU A 181 -7.88 15.66 3.73
C LEU A 181 -7.39 16.80 4.61
N ASN A 182 -6.46 16.49 5.49
CA ASN A 182 -5.76 17.49 6.28
C ASN A 182 -4.78 18.28 5.40
N LYS A 183 -4.16 19.31 5.99
CA LYS A 183 -3.25 20.20 5.28
C LYS A 183 -2.07 19.46 4.65
N ASP A 184 -1.49 18.51 5.37
CA ASP A 184 -0.30 17.78 4.93
C ASP A 184 -0.66 16.81 3.78
N GLU A 185 -1.81 16.13 3.88
CA GLU A 185 -2.32 15.24 2.84
C GLU A 185 -2.63 15.99 1.54
N LYS A 186 -3.23 17.19 1.62
CA LYS A 186 -3.46 18.03 0.45
C LYS A 186 -2.13 18.45 -0.20
N GLN A 187 -1.12 18.77 0.60
CA GLN A 187 0.20 19.13 0.09
C GLN A 187 0.89 17.97 -0.64
N ILE A 188 0.59 16.72 -0.30
CA ILE A 188 1.12 15.55 -1.02
C ILE A 188 0.69 15.58 -2.50
N TYR A 189 -0.55 15.94 -2.81
CA TYR A 189 -1.01 16.06 -4.20
C TYR A 189 -0.20 17.12 -4.96
N THR A 190 -0.06 18.31 -4.37
CA THR A 190 0.75 19.38 -4.95
C THR A 190 2.22 18.98 -5.13
N MET A 191 2.78 18.26 -4.16
CA MET A 191 4.15 17.75 -4.22
C MET A 191 4.30 16.75 -5.37
N LEU A 192 3.37 15.80 -5.54
CA LEU A 192 3.41 14.82 -6.61
C LEU A 192 3.35 15.48 -7.99
N ASP A 193 2.49 16.48 -8.18
CA ASP A 193 2.40 17.23 -9.44
C ASP A 193 3.68 18.04 -9.72
N THR A 194 4.26 18.62 -8.66
CA THR A 194 5.54 19.33 -8.77
C THR A 194 6.70 18.38 -9.11
N LEU A 195 6.72 17.19 -8.52
CA LEU A 195 7.74 16.17 -8.83
C LEU A 195 7.61 15.69 -10.27
N LYS A 196 6.39 15.43 -10.75
CA LYS A 196 6.12 15.07 -12.15
C LYS A 196 6.59 16.15 -13.12
N THR A 197 6.57 17.43 -12.76
CA THR A 197 7.02 18.52 -13.64
C THR A 197 8.51 18.85 -13.51
N ASN A 198 9.16 18.43 -12.43
CA ASN A 198 10.56 18.75 -12.15
C ASN A 198 11.53 18.06 -13.14
N LYS A 199 12.35 18.84 -13.85
CA LYS A 199 13.31 18.33 -14.85
C LYS A 199 14.36 17.38 -14.28
N LYS A 200 14.86 17.62 -13.05
CA LYS A 200 15.87 16.75 -12.42
C LYS A 200 15.26 15.41 -12.04
N PHE A 201 14.04 15.43 -11.50
CA PHE A 201 13.29 14.21 -11.19
C PHE A 201 12.97 13.41 -12.45
N LYS A 202 12.40 14.04 -13.49
CA LYS A 202 12.16 13.40 -14.80
C LYS A 202 13.43 12.75 -15.36
N ARG A 203 14.59 13.42 -15.28
CA ARG A 203 15.85 12.86 -15.76
C ARG A 203 16.25 11.61 -14.98
N LEU A 204 16.15 11.63 -13.65
CA LEU A 204 16.48 10.47 -12.82
C LEU A 204 15.51 9.31 -13.06
N TYR A 205 14.21 9.59 -13.13
CA TYR A 205 13.17 8.63 -13.46
C TYR A 205 13.45 7.97 -14.82
N ASN A 206 13.66 8.77 -15.87
CA ASN A 206 13.95 8.25 -17.22
C ASN A 206 15.21 7.39 -17.26
N ILE A 207 16.27 7.73 -16.51
CA ILE A 207 17.46 6.88 -16.42
C ILE A 207 17.12 5.54 -15.77
N GLY A 208 16.38 5.57 -14.65
CA GLY A 208 15.95 4.36 -13.96
C GLY A 208 15.07 3.47 -14.83
N THR A 209 14.08 4.04 -15.53
CA THR A 209 13.18 3.28 -16.42
C THR A 209 13.92 2.72 -17.62
N ILE A 210 14.81 3.48 -18.27
CA ILE A 210 15.66 2.96 -19.37
C ILE A 210 16.52 1.78 -18.88
N LEU A 211 17.12 1.86 -17.70
CA LEU A 211 17.94 0.78 -17.16
C LEU A 211 17.13 -0.48 -16.84
N ALA A 212 15.92 -0.31 -16.31
CA ALA A 212 15.06 -1.43 -15.93
C ALA A 212 14.32 -2.06 -17.12
N SER A 213 13.80 -1.25 -18.03
CA SER A 213 12.93 -1.68 -19.13
C SER A 213 13.67 -1.83 -20.45
N GLY A 214 14.77 -1.11 -20.64
CA GLY A 214 15.48 -0.97 -21.91
C GLY A 214 14.83 0.02 -22.88
N TYR A 215 13.80 0.75 -22.48
CA TYR A 215 13.07 1.70 -23.33
C TYR A 215 13.07 3.11 -22.74
N TYR A 216 13.05 4.11 -23.60
CA TYR A 216 12.78 5.49 -23.23
C TYR A 216 11.27 5.73 -23.30
N GLU A 217 10.66 5.97 -22.15
CA GLU A 217 9.22 6.14 -22.02
C GLU A 217 8.77 7.54 -22.48
N ILE A 218 7.80 7.59 -23.39
CA ILE A 218 7.07 8.78 -23.81
C ILE A 218 5.58 8.46 -23.66
N ASP A 219 4.75 9.48 -23.41
CA ASP A 219 3.31 9.30 -23.22
C ASP A 219 2.71 8.41 -24.32
N ASN A 220 2.15 7.26 -23.90
CA ASN A 220 1.51 6.24 -24.73
C ASN A 220 2.44 5.46 -25.70
N PHE A 221 3.73 5.77 -25.75
CA PHE A 221 4.68 5.14 -26.67
C PHE A 221 6.12 5.14 -26.15
N ASP A 222 6.76 3.99 -26.18
CA ASP A 222 8.13 3.80 -25.75
C ASP A 222 9.07 3.74 -26.97
N ILE A 223 10.20 4.45 -26.91
CA ILE A 223 11.26 4.38 -27.93
C ILE A 223 12.35 3.40 -27.48
N GLY A 224 12.70 2.44 -28.33
CA GLY A 224 13.75 1.47 -28.02
C GLY A 224 13.61 0.16 -28.79
N PRO A 225 14.28 -0.93 -28.33
CA PRO A 225 15.10 -1.00 -27.13
C PRO A 225 16.43 -0.24 -27.28
N VAL A 226 16.73 0.65 -26.32
CA VAL A 226 17.91 1.54 -26.30
C VAL A 226 19.21 0.73 -26.38
N PHE A 227 19.28 -0.41 -25.68
CA PHE A 227 20.45 -1.28 -25.68
C PHE A 227 20.69 -2.01 -27.01
N SER A 228 19.72 -2.02 -27.92
CA SER A 228 19.86 -2.66 -29.24
C SER A 228 20.11 -1.66 -30.37
N VAL A 229 20.20 -0.35 -30.08
CA VAL A 229 20.34 0.67 -31.13
C VAL A 229 21.60 0.46 -31.94
N PHE A 230 22.68 0.05 -31.28
CA PHE A 230 23.95 -0.32 -31.92
C PHE A 230 24.20 -1.81 -31.71
N GLY A 231 24.44 -2.52 -32.81
CA GLY A 231 24.87 -3.92 -32.80
C GLY A 231 26.06 -4.12 -33.74
N PHE A 232 26.83 -5.18 -33.50
CA PHE A 232 27.91 -5.59 -34.39
C PHE A 232 27.93 -7.11 -34.51
N ASN A 233 28.07 -7.63 -35.73
CA ASN A 233 28.40 -9.03 -35.98
C ASN A 233 29.20 -9.18 -37.28
N ASP A 234 29.80 -10.35 -37.48
CA ASP A 234 30.72 -10.59 -38.62
C ASP A 234 30.02 -10.57 -39.99
N VAL A 235 28.70 -10.78 -40.02
CA VAL A 235 27.90 -10.82 -41.26
C VAL A 235 27.45 -9.41 -41.65
N GLU A 236 26.78 -8.70 -40.75
CA GLU A 236 26.13 -7.40 -40.95
C GLU A 236 27.08 -6.20 -40.70
N GLY A 237 28.22 -6.42 -40.04
CA GLY A 237 29.10 -5.35 -39.57
C GLY A 237 28.39 -4.48 -38.53
N LEU A 238 28.56 -3.15 -38.62
CA LEU A 238 27.76 -2.22 -37.83
C LEU A 238 26.28 -2.37 -38.22
N ARG A 239 25.42 -2.56 -37.22
CA ARG A 239 23.97 -2.62 -37.37
C ARG A 239 23.34 -1.50 -36.55
N LEU A 240 22.54 -0.66 -37.19
CA LEU A 240 21.69 0.31 -36.49
C LEU A 240 20.26 -0.23 -36.42
N ARG A 241 19.65 -0.20 -35.24
CA ARG A 241 18.25 -0.60 -35.02
C ARG A 241 17.47 0.55 -34.39
N GLY A 242 16.30 0.84 -34.92
CA GLY A 242 15.33 1.74 -34.33
C GLY A 242 14.00 1.02 -34.15
N GLY A 243 13.31 1.28 -33.06
CA GLY A 243 12.02 0.67 -32.80
C GLY A 243 11.25 1.38 -31.71
N GLY A 244 10.09 0.83 -31.41
CA GLY A 244 9.27 1.28 -30.30
C GLY A 244 8.09 0.37 -30.07
N ARG A 245 7.36 0.65 -29.00
CA ARG A 245 6.19 -0.12 -28.59
C ARG A 245 5.12 0.78 -28.00
N THR A 246 3.86 0.38 -28.12
CA THR A 246 2.77 1.03 -27.40
C THR A 246 2.90 0.74 -25.90
N TYR A 247 2.79 1.75 -25.05
CA TYR A 247 2.89 1.58 -23.61
C TYR A 247 2.01 2.60 -22.90
N PHE A 248 0.93 2.14 -22.28
CA PHE A 248 0.01 3.00 -21.51
C PHE A 248 0.18 2.78 -20.01
N SER A 249 0.37 1.52 -19.61
CA SER A 249 0.51 1.10 -18.23
C SER A 249 1.25 -0.24 -18.11
N ALA A 250 1.59 -0.64 -16.89
CA ALA A 250 2.12 -1.98 -16.63
C ALA A 250 1.12 -3.10 -16.95
N ASN A 251 -0.20 -2.80 -16.91
CA ASN A 251 -1.29 -3.76 -17.03
C ASN A 251 -2.02 -3.67 -18.38
N ASP A 252 -1.32 -3.25 -19.43
CA ASP A 252 -1.89 -3.13 -20.78
C ASP A 252 -2.40 -4.50 -21.28
N MET A 253 -3.66 -4.53 -21.73
CA MET A 253 -4.27 -5.75 -22.27
C MET A 253 -3.60 -6.22 -23.57
N TRP A 254 -2.99 -5.29 -24.29
CA TRP A 254 -2.28 -5.58 -25.52
C TRP A 254 -1.10 -4.62 -25.66
N ARG A 255 -0.10 -5.07 -26.41
CA ARG A 255 1.05 -4.25 -26.76
C ARG A 255 1.50 -4.55 -28.18
N LEU A 256 1.71 -3.52 -28.97
CA LEU A 256 2.31 -3.63 -30.29
C LEU A 256 3.75 -3.10 -30.21
N GLU A 257 4.68 -3.84 -30.79
CA GLU A 257 6.09 -3.51 -30.89
C GLU A 257 6.52 -3.60 -32.35
N GLY A 258 7.32 -2.65 -32.80
CA GLY A 258 7.87 -2.62 -34.14
C GLY A 258 9.32 -2.17 -34.13
N TYR A 259 10.13 -2.71 -35.05
CA TYR A 259 11.48 -2.24 -35.26
C TYR A 259 11.89 -2.31 -36.74
N GLY A 260 12.82 -1.43 -37.11
CA GLY A 260 13.63 -1.49 -38.32
C GLY A 260 15.11 -1.54 -37.97
N ALA A 261 15.93 -2.15 -38.81
CA ALA A 261 17.36 -2.20 -38.66
C ALA A 261 18.06 -2.17 -40.03
N TYR A 262 19.25 -1.58 -40.08
CA TYR A 262 20.09 -1.55 -41.26
C TYR A 262 21.51 -2.04 -40.92
N GLY A 263 21.99 -3.04 -41.65
CA GLY A 263 23.37 -3.52 -41.57
C GLY A 263 24.24 -2.85 -42.64
N PHE A 264 25.38 -2.28 -42.24
CA PHE A 264 26.24 -1.51 -43.14
C PHE A 264 27.20 -2.39 -43.96
N ARG A 265 27.46 -3.63 -43.56
CA ARG A 265 28.33 -4.56 -44.30
C ARG A 265 27.56 -5.39 -45.32
N ASP A 266 26.36 -5.82 -44.96
CA ASP A 266 25.48 -6.59 -45.84
C ASP A 266 24.54 -5.71 -46.69
N ASN A 267 24.44 -4.41 -46.37
CA ASN A 267 23.56 -3.43 -47.01
C ASN A 267 22.09 -3.85 -47.01
N GLN A 268 21.65 -4.55 -45.96
CA GLN A 268 20.27 -5.04 -45.86
C GLN A 268 19.46 -4.30 -44.81
N PHE A 269 18.25 -3.93 -45.21
CA PHE A 269 17.21 -3.47 -44.29
C PHE A 269 16.44 -4.68 -43.74
N LYS A 270 16.20 -4.68 -42.43
CA LYS A 270 15.49 -5.72 -41.70
C LYS A 270 14.41 -5.07 -40.85
N TYR A 271 13.26 -5.70 -40.71
CA TYR A 271 12.16 -5.18 -39.89
C TYR A 271 11.44 -6.30 -39.16
N GLY A 272 10.69 -5.95 -38.13
CA GLY A 272 9.85 -6.89 -37.40
C GLY A 272 8.72 -6.17 -36.68
N ILE A 273 7.59 -6.85 -36.56
CA ILE A 273 6.42 -6.40 -35.80
C ILE A 273 6.01 -7.54 -34.87
N ALA A 274 5.69 -7.22 -33.64
CA ALA A 274 5.22 -8.16 -32.63
C ALA A 274 3.99 -7.62 -31.91
N GLY A 275 3.05 -8.50 -31.62
CA GLY A 275 1.89 -8.22 -30.77
C GLY A 275 1.95 -9.09 -29.52
N LYS A 276 1.61 -8.51 -28.37
CA LYS A 276 1.38 -9.24 -27.11
C LYS A 276 -0.06 -8.99 -26.67
N TRP A 277 -0.69 -10.01 -26.13
CA TRP A 277 -2.03 -9.95 -25.57
C TRP A 277 -2.02 -10.58 -24.18
N LEU A 278 -2.53 -9.85 -23.19
CA LEU A 278 -2.70 -10.33 -21.82
C LEU A 278 -4.06 -11.04 -21.72
N MET A 279 -4.02 -12.37 -21.62
CA MET A 279 -5.25 -13.20 -21.60
C MET A 279 -5.95 -13.20 -20.24
N ASP A 280 -5.20 -12.98 -19.17
CA ASP A 280 -5.73 -12.84 -17.82
C ASP A 280 -4.92 -11.79 -17.06
N LYS A 281 -5.61 -10.86 -16.39
CA LYS A 281 -4.98 -9.85 -15.53
C LYS A 281 -4.56 -10.44 -14.17
N LYS A 282 -4.98 -11.66 -13.86
CA LYS A 282 -4.74 -12.32 -12.56
C LYS A 282 -3.42 -13.09 -12.60
N ALA A 283 -2.32 -12.41 -12.26
CA ALA A 283 -1.08 -13.08 -11.86
C ALA A 283 -0.61 -12.52 -10.50
N ASP A 284 -0.83 -13.34 -9.46
CA ASP A 284 -0.30 -13.39 -8.07
C ASP A 284 -0.02 -12.11 -7.24
#